data_AF-A0A392SDP2-F1
#
_entry.id   AF-A0A392SDP2-F1
#
_cell.length_a   1.000
_cell.length_b   1.000
_cell.length_c   1.000
_cell.angle_alpha   90.00
_cell.angle_beta   90.00
_cell.angle_gamma   90.00
#
_symmetry.space_group_name_H-M   'P 1'
#
loop_
_entity.id
_entity.type
_entity.pdbx_description
1 polymer ?
#
loop_
_entity_poly.entity_id
_entity_poly.type
_entity_poly.pdbx_seq_one_letter_code
_entity_poly.pdbx_strand_id
1 'polypeptide(L)' 'MASLSNIIQGKEESLIDYIERFTREAIEIKGAHDKLKCYIFEKGLRNDTKFKEKLSLKEPRDMQDLLSRAQNYINY' A
#
# COMPACT_ATOMS: atom_id res chain seq x y z
N MET A 1 -16.15 4.78 -10.97
CA MET A 1 -14.72 5.13 -10.80
C MET A 1 -14.34 4.84 -9.37
N ALA A 2 -13.52 3.82 -9.15
CA ALA A 2 -12.97 3.55 -7.83
C ALA A 2 -11.87 4.58 -7.55
N SER A 3 -11.89 5.18 -6.36
CA SER A 3 -10.79 6.03 -5.90
C SER A 3 -9.83 5.16 -5.10
N LEU A 4 -8.52 5.29 -5.34
CA LEU A 4 -7.49 4.61 -4.53
C LEU A 4 -7.65 4.88 -3.03
N SER A 5 -8.20 6.04 -2.66
CA SER A 5 -8.48 6.41 -1.28
C SER A 5 -9.51 5.51 -0.59
N ASN A 6 -10.31 4.76 -1.35
CA ASN A 6 -11.34 3.87 -0.80
C ASN A 6 -10.81 2.44 -0.58
N ILE A 7 -9.56 2.17 -0.97
CA ILE A 7 -8.91 0.87 -0.76
C ILE A 7 -8.26 0.90 0.61
N ILE A 8 -9.00 0.38 1.59
CA ILE A 8 -8.55 0.27 2.98
C ILE A 8 -8.38 -1.21 3.31
N GLN A 9 -7.29 -1.55 3.98
CA GLN A 9 -6.98 -2.89 4.42
C GLN A 9 -8.00 -3.35 5.46
N GLY A 10 -8.71 -4.44 5.17
CA GLY A 10 -9.66 -5.05 6.08
C GLY A 10 -9.01 -5.61 7.34
N LYS A 11 -9.76 -5.71 8.44
CA LYS A 11 -9.25 -6.25 9.73
C LYS A 11 -8.68 -7.66 9.61
N GLU A 12 -9.31 -8.50 8.81
CA GLU A 12 -8.91 -9.90 8.57
C GLU A 12 -8.14 -10.06 7.24
N GLU A 13 -7.91 -8.96 6.51
CA GLU A 13 -7.24 -9.01 5.21
C GLU A 13 -5.72 -9.13 5.40
N SER A 14 -5.09 -10.04 4.65
CA SER A 14 -3.65 -10.17 4.67
C SER A 14 -2.98 -8.96 4.01
N LEU A 15 -1.66 -8.81 4.20
CA LEU A 15 -0.93 -7.76 3.51
C LEU A 15 -0.83 -8.03 1.99
N ILE A 16 -0.75 -9.30 1.58
CA ILE A 16 -0.72 -9.70 0.16
C ILE A 16 -2.02 -9.26 -0.52
N ASP A 17 -3.17 -9.67 0.02
CA ASP A 17 -4.47 -9.44 -0.62
C ASP A 17 -4.75 -7.94 -0.78
N TYR A 18 -4.37 -7.15 0.24
CA TYR A 18 -4.46 -5.69 0.19
C TYR A 18 -3.57 -5.10 -0.91
N ILE A 19 -2.32 -5.56 -1.02
CA ILE A 19 -1.38 -5.11 -2.06
C ILE A 19 -1.93 -5.43 -3.46
N GLU A 20 -2.45 -6.64 -3.67
CA GLU A 20 -3.00 -7.06 -4.95
C GLU A 20 -4.20 -6.20 -5.37
N ARG A 21 -5.13 -5.93 -4.44
CA ARG A 21 -6.26 -5.03 -4.69
C ARG A 21 -5.82 -3.62 -5.01
N PHE A 22 -4.89 -3.07 -4.21
CA PHE A 22 -4.42 -1.71 -4.39
C PHE A 22 -3.71 -1.54 -5.74
N THR A 23 -2.80 -2.46 -6.06
CA THR A 23 -2.01 -2.39 -7.30
C THR A 23 -2.86 -2.57 -8.54
N ARG A 24 -3.88 -3.45 -8.51
CA ARG A 24 -4.84 -3.61 -9.61
C ARG A 24 -5.53 -2.29 -9.97
N GLU A 25 -6.06 -1.60 -8.97
CA GLU A 25 -6.73 -0.30 -9.15
C GLU A 25 -5.72 0.82 -9.50
N ALA A 26 -4.49 0.75 -8.98
CA ALA A 26 -3.45 1.75 -9.22
C ALA A 26 -2.88 1.70 -10.65
N ILE A 27 -3.02 0.57 -11.36
CA ILE A 27 -2.65 0.43 -12.78
C ILE A 27 -3.64 1.18 -13.68
N GLU A 28 -4.92 1.21 -13.32
CA GLU A 28 -5.96 1.90 -14.11
C GLU A 28 -5.81 3.42 -14.05
N ILE A 29 -5.24 3.95 -12.96
CA ILE A 29 -4.91 5.38 -12.80
C ILE A 29 -3.55 5.69 -13.43
N LYS A 30 -3.52 5.75 -14.77
CA LYS A 30 -2.38 6.26 -15.54
C LYS A 30 -2.23 7.76 -15.30
N GLY A 31 -1.22 8.16 -14.51
CA GLY A 31 -0.84 9.57 -14.32
C GLY A 31 -0.75 10.05 -12.87
N ALA A 32 -1.21 9.27 -11.89
CA ALA A 32 -0.96 9.63 -10.49
C ALA A 32 0.53 9.45 -10.15
N HIS A 33 1.14 10.49 -9.56
CA HIS A 33 2.52 10.46 -9.10
C HIS A 33 2.75 9.29 -8.12
N ASP A 34 3.83 8.54 -8.28
CA ASP A 34 4.11 7.36 -7.44
C ASP A 34 4.17 7.69 -5.94
N LYS A 35 4.63 8.89 -5.58
CA LYS A 35 4.58 9.39 -4.19
C LYS A 35 3.16 9.50 -3.65
N LEU A 36 2.22 9.99 -4.46
CA LEU A 36 0.81 10.07 -4.07
C LEU A 36 0.23 8.65 -3.89
N LYS A 37 0.57 7.71 -4.77
CA LYS A 37 0.16 6.31 -4.62
C LYS A 37 0.72 5.70 -3.32
N CYS A 38 1.97 5.97 -3.00
CA CYS A 38 2.59 5.52 -1.74
C CYS A 38 1.87 6.09 -0.52
N TYR A 39 1.57 7.39 -0.52
CA TYR A 39 0.83 8.05 0.56
C TYR A 39 -0.55 7.42 0.75
N ILE A 40 -1.31 7.23 -0.33
CA ILE A 40 -2.64 6.63 -0.26
C ILE A 40 -2.55 5.17 0.22
N PHE A 41 -1.58 4.41 -0.27
CA PHE A 41 -1.33 3.04 0.17
C PHE A 41 -1.09 2.97 1.68
N GLU A 42 -0.20 3.82 2.21
CA GLU A 42 0.12 3.86 3.64
C GLU A 42 -1.12 4.24 4.47
N LYS A 43 -1.93 5.20 3.98
CA LYS A 43 -3.16 5.60 4.67
C LYS A 43 -4.20 4.49 4.71
N GLY A 44 -4.27 3.66 3.67
CA GLY A 44 -5.16 2.50 3.63
C GLY A 44 -4.72 1.30 4.47
N LEU A 45 -3.45 1.22 4.90
CA LEU A 45 -2.99 0.15 5.79
C LEU A 45 -3.64 0.23 7.18
N ARG A 46 -3.77 -0.91 7.85
CA ARG A 46 -4.16 -0.93 9.27
C ARG A 46 -3.10 -0.29 10.16
N ASN A 47 -3.57 0.46 11.16
CA ASN A 47 -2.72 1.23 12.09
C ASN A 47 -1.82 0.36 12.97
N ASP A 48 -2.20 -0.88 13.22
CA ASP A 48 -1.55 -1.81 14.13
C ASP A 48 -0.50 -2.71 13.46
N THR A 49 -0.12 -2.40 12.21
CA THR A 49 0.84 -3.22 11.46
C THR A 49 2.25 -2.66 11.58
N LYS A 50 3.21 -3.54 11.90
CA LYS A 50 4.65 -3.22 11.88
C LYS A 50 5.10 -2.62 10.55
N PHE A 51 4.48 -3.05 9.44
CA PHE A 51 4.79 -2.52 8.12
C PHE A 51 4.43 -1.03 8.01
N LYS A 52 3.24 -0.63 8.47
CA LYS A 52 2.82 0.78 8.46
C LYS A 52 3.74 1.64 9.32
N GLU A 53 4.08 1.18 10.53
CA GLU A 53 5.05 1.87 11.39
C GLU A 53 6.38 2.13 10.66
N LYS A 54 6.87 1.14 9.91
CA LYS A 54 8.13 1.26 9.16
C LYS A 54 8.04 2.19 7.97
N LEU A 55 6.89 2.26 7.29
CA LEU A 55 6.66 3.24 6.23
C LEU A 55 6.62 4.66 6.79
N SER A 56 5.95 4.87 7.94
CA SER A 56 5.88 6.19 8.58
C SER A 56 7.25 6.67 9.09
N LEU A 57 8.14 5.75 9.50
CA LEU A 57 9.51 6.08 9.90
C LEU A 57 10.43 6.39 8.71
N LYS A 58 10.19 5.74 7.57
CA LYS A 58 10.99 5.93 6.35
C LYS A 58 10.10 5.86 5.13
N GLU A 59 9.80 7.02 4.57
CA GLU A 59 8.99 7.14 3.36
C GLU A 59 9.61 6.30 2.21
N PRO A 60 8.79 5.56 1.44
CA PRO A 60 9.24 4.90 0.23
C PRO A 60 9.52 5.91 -0.89
N ARG A 61 10.50 5.62 -1.75
CA ARG A 61 10.85 6.50 -2.88
C ARG A 61 9.77 6.51 -3.96
N ASP A 62 9.22 5.34 -4.23
CA ASP A 62 8.22 5.04 -5.23
C ASP A 62 7.47 3.75 -4.85
N MET A 63 6.49 3.37 -5.67
CA MET A 63 5.71 2.16 -5.45
C MET A 63 6.57 0.89 -5.48
N GLN A 64 7.65 0.86 -6.26
CA GLN A 64 8.52 -0.31 -6.37
C GLN A 64 9.30 -0.53 -5.07
N ASP A 65 9.90 0.51 -4.50
CA ASP A 65 10.56 0.49 -3.19
C ASP A 65 9.58 0.10 -2.08
N LEU A 66 8.35 0.61 -2.11
CA LEU A 66 7.30 0.23 -1.17
C LEU A 66 7.01 -1.28 -1.23
N LEU A 67 6.75 -1.82 -2.43
CA LEU A 67 6.42 -3.24 -2.63
C LEU A 67 7.59 -4.15 -2.25
N SER A 68 8.83 -3.78 -2.57
CA SER A 68 10.02 -4.52 -2.14
C SER A 68 10.15 -4.58 -0.63
N ARG A 69 9.83 -3.49 0.10
CA ARG A 69 9.85 -3.50 1.57
C ARG A 69 8.73 -4.36 2.14
N ALA A 70 7.55 -4.37 1.51
CA ALA A 70 6.39 -5.15 1.93
C ALA A 70 6.67 -6.66 1.96
N GLN A 71 7.50 -7.17 1.06
CA GLN A 71 7.90 -8.58 1.01
C GLN A 71 8.46 -9.10 2.35
N ASN A 72 9.14 -8.26 3.13
CA ASN A 72 9.67 -8.66 4.44
C ASN A 72 8.61 -8.82 5.54
N TYR A 73 7.37 -8.42 5.27
CA TYR A 73 6.24 -8.44 6.21
C TYR A 73 5.10 -9.35 5.74
N ILE A 74 5.27 -9.96 4.57
CA ILE A 74 4.39 -11.00 4.07
C ILE A 74 4.81 -12.29 4.77
N ASN A 75 3.95 -12.77 5.67
CA ASN A 75 4.11 -14.09 6.27
C ASN A 75 3.43 -15.11 5.34
N TYR A 76 4.13 -16.19 5.02
CA TYR A 76 3.60 -17.37 4.34
C TYR A 76 2.79 -18.26 5.29
#